data_AF-A0A068NYT0-F1
#
_entry.id   AF-A0A068NYT0-F1
#
_cell.length_a   1.000
_cell.length_b   1.000
_cell.length_c   1.000
_cell.angle_alpha   90.00
_cell.angle_beta   90.00
_cell.angle_gamma   90.00
#
_symmetry.space_group_name_H-M   'P 1'
#
loop_
_entity.id
_entity.type
_entity.pdbx_description
1 polymer ?
#
loop_
_entity_poly.entity_id
_entity_poly.type
_entity_poly.pdbx_seq_one_letter_code
_entity_poly.pdbx_strand_id
1 'polypeptide(L)'
;MDARMVNRMLEQRVRDLAAKSPSGSLEERRRTLRKSLGLEPMPPRTELNAQVTGILMRDGYRIDKLRYESRPRVLVTAHLYRPEGEGKWPVILRPHGHWDHKKSARIVQAGAIGLALAGFATLAIDSPGVSWDDNPQNERREMGPHDDWFLSMGMPVLGVYVWDVLRGLDYLETRTELDTTKVGITGASGGGATAMYAFALDDRIAAAVPVVSVASLEMNPNLGCLCNHLPDLMANGDRSDVLGMRAPNGAVMVLAAEVDEEFPIEGHLRTEEKLKRIYRHHRCEHKVRFERFWGGHDYNRRMREAALAFFTEHLRGAKPAPYLPESRPLFDGILNPYPTGTEDPTNPALLVTESHERSTRSFRELLGTALAEPYPEPLNSEPRVMSWRRYGNLLDVRPGAIVAIHDSTVENPKEAGSIVLPIEEVDQRLCIMLGLSMAELFGQLLHTFLPGGPEGWEVAGAGIAGDALTSMIASVRTLVSTPEAPPKLIVAEGPVASLAARFLARYRPDLDVQATHLWTSWREALDQNIRQNAQPNARYLDWV
;
A
#
# COMPACT_ATOMS: atom_id res chain seq x y z
N MET A 1 9.74 -27.54 2.55
CA MET A 1 8.64 -26.96 1.76
C MET A 1 9.26 -26.13 0.62
N ASP A 2 8.72 -26.16 -0.60
CA ASP A 2 9.28 -25.40 -1.74
C ASP A 2 8.77 -23.94 -1.74
N ALA A 3 9.69 -22.99 -1.56
CA ALA A 3 9.39 -21.56 -1.57
C ALA A 3 8.72 -21.07 -2.86
N ARG A 4 9.15 -21.61 -4.03
CA ARG A 4 8.58 -21.22 -5.33
C ARG A 4 7.11 -21.61 -5.42
N MET A 5 6.75 -22.77 -4.86
CA MET A 5 5.34 -23.19 -4.78
C MET A 5 4.55 -22.29 -3.83
N VAL A 6 5.08 -22.00 -2.63
CA VAL A 6 4.43 -21.09 -1.67
C VAL A 6 4.14 -19.73 -2.31
N ASN A 7 5.14 -19.14 -2.99
CA ASN A 7 4.98 -17.85 -3.68
C ASN A 7 3.92 -17.90 -4.79
N ARG A 8 3.90 -18.96 -5.62
CA ARG A 8 2.84 -19.13 -6.63
C ARG A 8 1.44 -19.20 -6.01
N MET A 9 1.31 -19.88 -4.87
CA MET A 9 0.02 -19.98 -4.16
C MET A 9 -0.43 -18.64 -3.59
N LEU A 10 0.51 -17.88 -2.99
CA LEU A 10 0.26 -16.52 -2.51
C LEU A 10 -0.15 -15.59 -3.66
N GLU A 11 0.59 -15.61 -4.78
CA GLU A 11 0.28 -14.81 -5.96
C GLU A 11 -1.10 -15.16 -6.50
N GLN A 12 -1.40 -16.44 -6.71
CA GLN A 12 -2.71 -16.86 -7.23
C GLN A 12 -3.84 -16.46 -6.27
N ARG A 13 -3.61 -16.50 -4.96
CA ARG A 13 -4.59 -16.02 -3.99
C ARG A 13 -4.86 -14.52 -4.12
N VAL A 14 -3.81 -13.70 -4.24
CA VAL A 14 -3.95 -12.26 -4.45
C VAL A 14 -4.70 -11.99 -5.75
N ARG A 15 -4.35 -12.68 -6.84
CA ARG A 15 -5.04 -12.55 -8.13
C ARG A 15 -6.54 -12.88 -8.02
N ASP A 16 -6.87 -13.99 -7.37
CA ASP A 16 -8.26 -14.43 -7.20
C ASP A 16 -9.08 -13.49 -6.32
N LEU A 17 -8.46 -12.86 -5.32
CA LEU A 17 -9.11 -11.84 -4.50
C LEU A 17 -9.27 -10.52 -5.26
N ALA A 18 -8.24 -10.10 -6.01
CA ALA A 18 -8.28 -8.91 -6.85
C ALA A 18 -9.33 -9.04 -7.97
N ALA A 19 -9.53 -10.23 -8.54
CA ALA A 19 -10.53 -10.46 -9.59
C ALA A 19 -11.99 -10.30 -9.10
N LYS A 20 -12.22 -10.46 -7.80
CA LYS A 20 -13.57 -10.42 -7.20
C LYS A 20 -13.95 -9.02 -6.78
N SER A 21 -15.23 -8.68 -6.95
CA SER A 21 -15.77 -7.49 -6.32
C SER A 21 -15.77 -7.65 -4.79
N PRO A 22 -15.26 -6.66 -4.05
CA PRO A 22 -15.27 -6.70 -2.60
C PRO A 22 -16.71 -6.60 -2.08
N SER A 23 -16.97 -7.25 -0.95
CA SER A 23 -18.25 -7.19 -0.23
C SER A 23 -18.24 -6.10 0.84
N GLY A 24 -19.41 -5.86 1.44
CA GLY A 24 -19.59 -4.89 2.52
C GLY A 24 -20.07 -3.52 2.04
N SER A 25 -20.60 -2.75 2.97
CA SER A 25 -20.98 -1.35 2.78
C SER A 25 -19.75 -0.46 2.54
N LEU A 26 -19.97 0.73 1.99
CA LEU A 26 -18.90 1.71 1.78
C LEU A 26 -18.15 2.04 3.09
N GLU A 27 -18.87 2.17 4.21
CA GLU A 27 -18.24 2.51 5.49
C GLU A 27 -17.39 1.35 6.04
N GLU A 28 -17.86 0.10 5.92
CA GLU A 28 -17.05 -1.08 6.30
C GLU A 28 -15.78 -1.18 5.47
N ARG A 29 -15.88 -0.91 4.16
CA ARG A 29 -14.73 -0.87 3.25
C ARG A 29 -13.76 0.26 3.59
N ARG A 30 -14.26 1.47 3.87
CA ARG A 30 -13.44 2.59 4.34
C ARG A 30 -12.75 2.30 5.67
N ARG A 31 -13.45 1.69 6.63
CA ARG A 31 -12.87 1.26 7.90
C ARG A 31 -11.75 0.24 7.69
N THR A 32 -11.99 -0.72 6.80
CA THR A 32 -10.97 -1.71 6.41
C THR A 32 -9.76 -1.02 5.80
N LEU A 33 -9.97 -0.04 4.91
CA LEU A 33 -8.89 0.71 4.29
C LEU A 33 -8.10 1.56 5.32
N ARG A 34 -8.79 2.21 6.26
CA ARG A 34 -8.14 2.95 7.36
C ARG A 34 -7.25 2.02 8.18
N LYS A 35 -7.72 0.81 8.50
CA LYS A 35 -6.92 -0.20 9.19
C LYS A 35 -5.70 -0.63 8.37
N SER A 36 -5.88 -0.93 7.08
CA SER A 36 -4.77 -1.26 6.17
C SER A 36 -3.72 -0.15 6.13
N LEU A 37 -4.11 1.11 6.29
CA LEU A 37 -3.21 2.26 6.33
C LEU A 37 -2.66 2.54 7.74
N GLY A 38 -2.99 1.75 8.77
CA GLY A 38 -2.60 2.06 10.15
C GLY A 38 -3.19 3.37 10.68
N LEU A 39 -4.37 3.75 10.16
CA LEU A 39 -5.14 4.94 10.53
C LEU A 39 -6.41 4.59 11.31
N GLU A 40 -6.54 3.39 11.86
CA GLU A 40 -7.66 3.00 12.70
C GLU A 40 -7.15 2.68 14.12
N PRO A 41 -7.62 3.38 15.17
CA PRO A 41 -8.51 4.54 15.11
C PRO A 41 -7.86 5.72 14.39
N MET A 42 -8.70 6.59 13.80
CA MET A 42 -8.20 7.79 13.12
C MET A 42 -7.37 8.62 14.08
N PRO A 43 -6.13 9.02 13.70
CA PRO A 43 -5.35 9.94 14.52
C PRO A 43 -6.15 11.23 14.77
N PRO A 44 -6.07 11.82 15.98
CA PRO A 44 -6.77 13.06 16.24
C PRO A 44 -6.22 14.17 15.34
N ARG A 45 -7.12 15.03 14.84
CA ARG A 45 -6.73 16.28 14.18
C ARG A 45 -6.27 17.27 15.25
N THR A 46 -4.99 17.25 15.59
CA THR A 46 -4.38 18.19 16.55
C THR A 46 -4.17 19.57 15.92
N GLU A 47 -3.67 20.54 16.70
CA GLU A 47 -3.22 21.81 16.11
C GLU A 47 -2.17 21.55 15.02
N LEU A 48 -2.27 22.31 13.92
CA LEU A 48 -1.36 22.16 12.77
C LEU A 48 0.00 22.83 13.01
N ASN A 49 0.11 23.77 13.96
CA ASN A 49 1.33 24.56 14.20
C ASN A 49 1.98 25.06 12.89
N ALA A 50 1.14 25.47 11.93
CA ALA A 50 1.57 25.72 10.56
C ALA A 50 2.30 27.06 10.44
N GLN A 51 3.38 27.08 9.66
CA GLN A 51 4.21 28.25 9.45
C GLN A 51 4.62 28.37 7.98
N VAL A 52 4.43 29.57 7.42
CA VAL A 52 5.08 29.98 6.17
C VAL A 52 6.49 30.48 6.51
N THR A 53 7.50 29.75 6.08
CA THR A 53 8.92 30.03 6.40
C THR A 53 9.59 30.91 5.35
N GLY A 54 8.96 31.10 4.20
CA GLY A 54 9.41 32.03 3.17
C GLY A 54 8.50 32.04 1.96
N ILE A 55 8.62 33.08 1.14
CA ILE A 55 7.86 33.25 -0.09
C ILE A 55 8.84 33.50 -1.24
N LEU A 56 8.67 32.74 -2.33
CA LEU A 56 9.44 32.93 -3.56
C LEU A 56 8.52 33.48 -4.65
N MET A 57 8.76 34.71 -5.07
CA MET A 57 8.03 35.35 -6.18
C MET A 57 8.60 34.91 -7.51
N ARG A 58 7.74 34.56 -8.46
CA ARG A 58 8.11 34.11 -9.81
C ARG A 58 7.15 34.71 -10.83
N ASP A 59 7.50 34.59 -12.10
CA ASP A 59 6.67 35.09 -13.19
C ASP A 59 5.35 34.29 -13.29
N GLY A 60 4.25 34.93 -12.87
CA GLY A 60 2.86 34.43 -12.92
C GLY A 60 2.41 33.60 -11.71
N TYR A 61 3.30 33.31 -10.75
CA TYR A 61 2.98 32.49 -9.58
C TYR A 61 3.93 32.79 -8.41
N ARG A 62 3.59 32.30 -7.23
CA ARG A 62 4.47 32.31 -6.06
C ARG A 62 4.52 30.95 -5.38
N ILE A 63 5.58 30.72 -4.62
CA ILE A 63 5.77 29.53 -3.80
C ILE A 63 5.79 29.95 -2.33
N ASP A 64 4.80 29.51 -1.56
CA ASP A 64 4.85 29.61 -0.10
C ASP A 64 5.56 28.36 0.44
N LYS A 65 6.70 28.55 1.10
CA LYS A 65 7.42 27.48 1.79
C LYS A 65 6.71 27.22 3.12
N LEU A 66 6.13 26.04 3.26
CA LEU A 66 5.20 25.72 4.34
C LEU A 66 5.73 24.56 5.17
N ARG A 67 5.66 24.68 6.49
CA ARG A 67 5.72 23.54 7.40
C ARG A 67 4.47 23.46 8.27
N TYR A 68 4.04 22.26 8.62
CA TYR A 68 2.94 22.00 9.55
C TYR A 68 3.11 20.64 10.24
N GLU A 69 2.48 20.45 11.38
CA GLU A 69 2.41 19.19 12.11
C GLU A 69 1.18 18.38 11.67
N SER A 70 1.43 17.21 11.08
CA SER A 70 0.33 16.28 10.77
C SER A 70 -0.14 15.51 12.02
N ARG A 71 0.78 15.29 12.95
CA ARG A 71 0.60 14.73 14.29
C ARG A 71 1.54 15.48 15.24
N PRO A 72 1.35 15.42 16.56
CA PRO A 72 2.28 16.05 17.51
C PRO A 72 3.73 15.65 17.21
N ARG A 73 4.57 16.66 16.93
CA ARG A 73 6.00 16.51 16.59
C ARG A 73 6.31 15.71 15.31
N VAL A 74 5.33 15.52 14.42
CA VAL A 74 5.55 15.00 13.07
C VAL A 74 5.49 16.15 12.09
N LEU A 75 6.66 16.67 11.74
CA LEU A 75 6.78 17.83 10.87
C LEU A 75 6.64 17.40 9.40
N VAL A 76 5.74 18.07 8.69
CA VAL A 76 5.57 17.96 7.25
C VAL A 76 6.02 19.26 6.62
N THR A 77 6.91 19.16 5.63
CA THR A 77 7.30 20.29 4.79
C THR A 77 6.57 20.21 3.46
N ALA A 78 6.27 21.35 2.88
CA ALA A 78 5.52 21.46 1.63
C ALA A 78 5.83 22.76 0.89
N HIS A 79 5.54 22.77 -0.40
CA HIS A 79 5.52 23.97 -1.22
C HIS A 79 4.09 24.21 -1.71
N LEU A 80 3.51 25.37 -1.36
CA LEU A 80 2.24 25.80 -1.93
C LEU A 80 2.53 26.73 -3.11
N TYR A 81 2.40 26.16 -4.31
CA TYR A 81 2.44 26.91 -5.57
C TYR A 81 1.06 27.52 -5.79
N ARG A 82 0.98 28.82 -6.02
CA ARG A 82 -0.31 29.46 -6.28
C ARG A 82 -0.18 30.63 -7.24
N PRO A 83 -1.25 30.98 -7.96
CA PRO A 83 -1.24 32.14 -8.82
C PRO A 83 -0.90 33.41 -8.04
N GLU A 84 -0.30 34.37 -8.72
CA GLU A 84 -0.15 35.72 -8.19
C GLU A 84 -1.48 36.49 -8.25
N GLY A 85 -1.67 37.44 -7.34
CA GLY A 85 -2.86 38.30 -7.27
C GLY A 85 -3.92 37.83 -6.29
N GLU A 86 -5.12 38.38 -6.44
CA GLU A 86 -6.30 38.08 -5.63
C GLU A 86 -7.24 37.09 -6.33
N GLY A 87 -7.89 36.22 -5.56
CA GLY A 87 -8.73 35.17 -6.10
C GLY A 87 -9.10 34.12 -5.06
N LYS A 88 -9.97 33.19 -5.47
CA LYS A 88 -10.31 31.97 -4.75
C LYS A 88 -9.95 30.78 -5.62
N TRP A 89 -8.73 30.28 -5.45
CA TRP A 89 -8.19 29.27 -6.37
C TRP A 89 -8.60 27.86 -5.94
N PRO A 90 -9.15 27.04 -6.84
CA PRO A 90 -9.33 25.61 -6.57
C PRO A 90 -8.01 24.98 -6.19
N VAL A 91 -8.04 23.99 -5.30
CA VAL A 91 -6.82 23.40 -4.75
C VAL A 91 -6.54 22.02 -5.33
N ILE A 92 -5.27 21.76 -5.62
CA ILE A 92 -4.77 20.45 -6.02
C ILE A 92 -3.75 19.98 -4.99
N LEU A 93 -4.04 18.88 -4.32
CA LEU A 93 -3.08 18.17 -3.49
C LEU A 93 -2.13 17.40 -4.40
N ARG A 94 -0.83 17.51 -4.17
CA ARG A 94 0.18 16.86 -5.01
C ARG A 94 1.21 16.08 -4.20
N PRO A 95 0.84 14.90 -3.65
CA PRO A 95 1.84 13.94 -3.22
C PRO A 95 2.73 13.52 -4.39
N HIS A 96 3.96 13.11 -4.11
CA HIS A 96 4.94 12.69 -5.11
C HIS A 96 5.52 11.31 -4.79
N GLY A 97 6.09 10.66 -5.80
CA GLY A 97 6.78 9.37 -5.65
C GLY A 97 8.15 9.50 -4.97
N HIS A 98 8.85 8.38 -4.87
CA HIS A 98 10.18 8.27 -4.26
C HIS A 98 11.30 8.75 -5.19
N TRP A 99 11.12 9.93 -5.79
CA TRP A 99 12.15 10.56 -6.62
C TRP A 99 13.20 11.27 -5.77
N ASP A 100 14.41 11.37 -6.32
CA ASP A 100 15.48 12.20 -5.77
C ASP A 100 15.01 13.64 -5.59
N HIS A 101 15.44 14.28 -4.51
CA HIS A 101 15.08 15.66 -4.14
C HIS A 101 13.57 15.89 -3.89
N LYS A 102 12.73 14.85 -3.98
CA LYS A 102 11.35 14.83 -3.48
C LYS A 102 10.50 16.00 -4.01
N LYS A 103 9.87 16.80 -3.13
CA LYS A 103 9.05 17.96 -3.53
C LYS A 103 9.80 18.98 -4.38
N SER A 104 11.13 19.05 -4.26
CA SER A 104 11.99 19.94 -5.04
C SER A 104 12.43 19.36 -6.37
N ALA A 105 12.12 18.09 -6.68
CA ALA A 105 12.45 17.48 -7.97
C ALA A 105 11.82 18.28 -9.12
N ARG A 106 12.53 18.43 -10.25
CA ARG A 106 12.05 19.24 -11.40
C ARG A 106 10.69 18.78 -11.92
N ILE A 107 10.43 17.48 -11.93
CA ILE A 107 9.14 16.89 -12.32
C ILE A 107 8.00 17.26 -11.34
N VAL A 108 8.30 17.40 -10.05
CA VAL A 108 7.35 17.92 -9.04
C VAL A 108 7.21 19.43 -9.15
N GLN A 109 8.27 20.17 -9.49
CA GLN A 109 8.12 21.60 -9.75
C GLN A 109 7.23 21.86 -10.98
N ALA A 110 7.52 21.20 -12.11
CA ALA A 110 6.85 21.44 -13.40
C ALA A 110 5.33 21.31 -13.30
N GLY A 111 4.80 20.23 -12.75
CA GLY A 111 3.34 20.11 -12.63
C GLY A 111 2.69 21.08 -11.65
N ALA A 112 3.40 21.52 -10.61
CA ALA A 112 2.85 22.46 -9.63
C ALA A 112 2.86 23.87 -10.21
N ILE A 113 3.90 24.21 -10.97
CA ILE A 113 3.99 25.45 -11.75
C ILE A 113 2.92 25.47 -12.85
N GLY A 114 2.77 24.39 -13.61
CA GLY A 114 1.77 24.30 -14.69
C GLY A 114 0.34 24.49 -14.18
N LEU A 115 -0.01 23.83 -13.07
CA LEU A 115 -1.31 24.00 -12.40
C LEU A 115 -1.49 25.43 -11.84
N ALA A 116 -0.45 26.00 -11.22
CA ALA A 116 -0.47 27.38 -10.74
C ALA A 116 -0.70 28.38 -11.88
N LEU A 117 0.04 28.29 -12.99
CA LEU A 117 -0.16 29.17 -14.13
C LEU A 117 -1.54 29.01 -14.78
N ALA A 118 -2.20 27.86 -14.61
CA ALA A 118 -3.56 27.61 -15.07
C ALA A 118 -4.66 28.04 -14.07
N GLY A 119 -4.29 28.62 -12.92
CA GLY A 119 -5.22 29.16 -11.94
C GLY A 119 -5.62 28.22 -10.80
N PHE A 120 -4.83 27.17 -10.53
CA PHE A 120 -5.02 26.28 -9.38
C PHE A 120 -3.97 26.55 -8.30
N ALA A 121 -4.33 26.51 -7.02
CA ALA A 121 -3.35 26.42 -5.96
C ALA A 121 -2.92 24.95 -5.80
N THR A 122 -1.63 24.65 -5.83
CA THR A 122 -1.10 23.29 -5.73
C THR A 122 -0.19 23.14 -4.53
N LEU A 123 -0.55 22.24 -3.61
CA LEU A 123 0.27 21.90 -2.46
C LEU A 123 1.10 20.66 -2.80
N ALA A 124 2.41 20.84 -3.01
CA ALA A 124 3.36 19.74 -3.15
C ALA A 124 3.85 19.32 -1.75
N ILE A 125 3.44 18.14 -1.29
CA ILE A 125 3.70 17.64 0.08
C ILE A 125 4.90 16.71 0.06
N ASP A 126 5.89 16.97 0.91
CA ASP A 126 7.08 16.14 1.01
C ASP A 126 6.74 14.73 1.53
N SER A 127 7.19 13.68 0.84
CA SER A 127 6.98 12.31 1.29
C SER A 127 7.72 12.03 2.61
N PRO A 128 7.16 11.22 3.53
CA PRO A 128 7.84 10.83 4.76
C PRO A 128 9.18 10.11 4.49
N GLY A 129 10.15 10.22 5.40
CA GLY A 129 11.36 9.39 5.38
C GLY A 129 12.43 9.81 4.37
N VAL A 130 13.30 8.86 4.02
CA VAL A 130 14.16 8.92 2.82
C VAL A 130 13.57 8.09 1.70
N SER A 131 13.81 8.52 0.45
CA SER A 131 13.49 7.75 -0.75
C SER A 131 14.57 6.66 -0.94
N TRP A 132 15.12 6.50 -2.13
CA TRP A 132 16.27 5.62 -2.44
C TRP A 132 17.61 6.34 -2.35
N ASP A 133 17.60 7.60 -1.93
CA ASP A 133 18.75 8.49 -1.93
C ASP A 133 19.27 8.77 -0.51
N ASP A 134 20.56 9.10 -0.45
CA ASP A 134 21.24 9.59 0.74
C ASP A 134 21.29 11.13 0.79
N ASN A 135 20.34 11.82 0.16
CA ASN A 135 20.38 13.27 0.03
C ASN A 135 20.34 13.97 1.41
N PRO A 136 21.40 14.70 1.81
CA PRO A 136 21.42 15.41 3.09
C PRO A 136 20.43 16.59 3.12
N GLN A 137 19.93 17.03 1.96
CA GLN A 137 18.92 18.09 1.87
C GLN A 137 17.49 17.59 2.12
N ASN A 138 17.27 16.28 2.25
CA ASN A 138 15.97 15.74 2.59
C ASN A 138 15.55 16.19 4.01
N GLU A 139 14.50 17.01 4.05
CA GLU A 139 14.02 17.65 5.28
C GLU A 139 13.30 16.69 6.23
N ARG A 140 12.94 15.48 5.75
CA ARG A 140 12.23 14.45 6.53
C ARG A 140 13.09 13.20 6.75
N ARG A 141 14.41 13.30 6.54
CA ARG A 141 15.37 12.18 6.64
C ARG A 141 15.34 11.47 8.00
N GLU A 142 15.17 12.22 9.09
CA GLU A 142 15.14 11.67 10.45
C GLU A 142 13.99 10.67 10.68
N MET A 143 12.98 10.66 9.79
CA MET A 143 11.90 9.68 9.88
C MET A 143 12.39 8.24 9.66
N GLY A 144 13.46 8.04 8.90
CA GLY A 144 13.98 6.73 8.50
C GLY A 144 13.58 6.33 7.07
N PRO A 145 13.96 5.13 6.62
CA PRO A 145 13.69 4.67 5.26
C PRO A 145 12.22 4.32 5.03
N HIS A 146 11.71 4.62 3.84
CA HIS A 146 10.31 4.39 3.47
C HIS A 146 9.97 2.92 3.22
N ASP A 147 10.99 2.09 3.01
CA ASP A 147 10.93 0.64 2.76
C ASP A 147 11.28 -0.20 4.00
N ASP A 148 11.17 0.38 5.21
CA ASP A 148 11.30 -0.38 6.46
C ASP A 148 10.12 -1.36 6.60
N TRP A 149 10.46 -2.65 6.61
CA TRP A 149 9.51 -3.76 6.69
C TRP A 149 8.59 -3.67 7.91
N PHE A 150 9.10 -3.22 9.07
CA PHE A 150 8.30 -3.14 10.30
C PHE A 150 7.17 -2.12 10.24
N LEU A 151 7.37 -1.06 9.47
CA LEU A 151 6.38 0.00 9.33
C LEU A 151 5.24 -0.45 8.45
N SER A 152 5.57 -1.14 7.35
CA SER A 152 4.61 -1.65 6.36
C SER A 152 3.55 -2.58 6.96
N MET A 153 3.77 -3.07 8.18
CA MET A 153 2.88 -4.01 8.83
C MET A 153 2.01 -3.37 9.94
N GLY A 154 2.37 -2.21 10.51
CA GLY A 154 1.64 -1.63 11.66
C GLY A 154 1.29 -0.17 11.56
N MET A 155 2.13 0.58 10.88
CA MET A 155 1.87 1.96 10.55
C MET A 155 2.57 2.24 9.21
N PRO A 156 1.99 1.76 8.11
CA PRO A 156 2.62 1.84 6.80
C PRO A 156 2.99 3.28 6.48
N VAL A 157 4.17 3.47 5.90
CA VAL A 157 4.67 4.80 5.51
C VAL A 157 3.66 5.51 4.62
N LEU A 158 2.97 4.75 3.75
CA LEU A 158 1.91 5.28 2.91
C LEU A 158 0.69 5.77 3.70
N GLY A 159 0.36 5.13 4.82
CA GLY A 159 -0.65 5.62 5.76
C GLY A 159 -0.24 6.89 6.48
N VAL A 160 1.04 6.99 6.88
CA VAL A 160 1.61 8.25 7.39
C VAL A 160 1.47 9.35 6.34
N TYR A 161 1.81 9.05 5.08
CA TYR A 161 1.76 10.02 3.99
C TYR A 161 0.33 10.43 3.62
N VAL A 162 -0.61 9.48 3.54
CA VAL A 162 -2.03 9.77 3.34
C VAL A 162 -2.53 10.72 4.42
N TRP A 163 -2.21 10.46 5.69
CA TRP A 163 -2.57 11.37 6.77
C TRP A 163 -1.93 12.75 6.62
N ASP A 164 -0.64 12.83 6.27
CA ASP A 164 0.05 14.11 6.03
C ASP A 164 -0.64 14.92 4.93
N VAL A 165 -1.12 14.26 3.87
CA VAL A 165 -1.88 14.89 2.78
C VAL A 165 -3.24 15.38 3.26
N LEU A 166 -3.99 14.57 4.02
CA LEU A 166 -5.29 14.99 4.58
C LEU A 166 -5.15 16.17 5.55
N ARG A 167 -4.08 16.18 6.34
CA ARG A 167 -3.73 17.30 7.24
C ARG A 167 -3.25 18.54 6.47
N GLY A 168 -2.60 18.34 5.33
CA GLY A 168 -2.31 19.41 4.38
C GLY A 168 -3.59 20.06 3.85
N LEU A 169 -4.62 19.27 3.54
CA LEU A 169 -5.93 19.82 3.17
C LEU A 169 -6.58 20.62 4.31
N ASP A 170 -6.51 20.12 5.55
CA ASP A 170 -6.99 20.86 6.72
C ASP A 170 -6.27 22.21 6.87
N TYR A 171 -4.97 22.30 6.54
CA TYR A 171 -4.26 23.57 6.48
C TYR A 171 -4.80 24.50 5.39
N LEU A 172 -5.03 23.98 4.18
CA LEU A 172 -5.55 24.78 3.06
C LEU A 172 -6.94 25.37 3.37
N GLU A 173 -7.76 24.70 4.17
CA GLU A 173 -9.08 25.21 4.60
C GLU A 173 -8.97 26.47 5.48
N THR A 174 -7.84 26.68 6.15
CA THR A 174 -7.58 27.89 6.95
C THR A 174 -7.23 29.11 6.10
N ARG A 175 -6.96 28.91 4.80
CA ARG A 175 -6.50 29.94 3.87
C ARG A 175 -7.69 30.49 3.08
N THR A 176 -8.18 31.67 3.46
CA THR A 176 -9.39 32.29 2.88
C THR A 176 -9.31 32.57 1.39
N GLU A 177 -8.09 32.65 0.87
CA GLU A 177 -7.81 32.88 -0.53
C GLU A 177 -7.87 31.59 -1.36
N LEU A 178 -8.05 30.41 -0.75
CA LEU A 178 -8.20 29.13 -1.44
C LEU A 178 -9.67 28.69 -1.49
N ASP A 179 -10.09 28.07 -2.60
CA ASP A 179 -11.41 27.46 -2.75
C ASP A 179 -11.33 25.95 -2.45
N THR A 180 -11.39 25.60 -1.17
CA THR A 180 -11.37 24.20 -0.71
C THR A 180 -12.69 23.47 -0.92
N THR A 181 -13.70 24.10 -1.53
CA THR A 181 -14.88 23.37 -2.04
C THR A 181 -14.58 22.64 -3.36
N LYS A 182 -13.44 22.96 -3.99
CA LYS A 182 -12.99 22.39 -5.27
C LYS A 182 -11.59 21.82 -5.11
N VAL A 183 -11.53 20.57 -4.65
CA VAL A 183 -10.28 19.88 -4.33
C VAL A 183 -10.03 18.76 -5.33
N GLY A 184 -8.87 18.79 -5.96
CA GLY A 184 -8.31 17.68 -6.72
C GLY A 184 -7.10 17.07 -6.04
N ILE A 185 -6.69 15.88 -6.47
CA ILE A 185 -5.44 15.25 -6.05
C ILE A 185 -4.74 14.56 -7.22
N THR A 186 -3.43 14.68 -7.31
CA THR A 186 -2.63 13.96 -8.32
C THR A 186 -1.24 13.62 -7.81
N GLY A 187 -0.66 12.55 -8.31
CA GLY A 187 0.71 12.16 -7.98
C GLY A 187 1.14 11.00 -8.87
N ALA A 188 2.44 10.80 -8.99
CA ALA A 188 3.02 9.68 -9.73
C ALA A 188 3.66 8.65 -8.79
N SER A 189 3.68 7.38 -9.19
CA SER A 189 4.30 6.29 -8.42
C SER A 189 3.69 6.17 -7.00
N GLY A 190 4.50 6.12 -5.94
CA GLY A 190 4.04 6.21 -4.55
C GLY A 190 3.14 7.43 -4.26
N GLY A 191 3.33 8.55 -4.97
CA GLY A 191 2.44 9.71 -4.89
C GLY A 191 1.07 9.44 -5.53
N GLY A 192 1.02 8.65 -6.60
CA GLY A 192 -0.23 8.21 -7.23
C GLY A 192 -0.99 7.20 -6.37
N ALA A 193 -0.28 6.29 -5.69
CA ALA A 193 -0.86 5.42 -4.68
C ALA A 193 -1.43 6.24 -3.50
N THR A 194 -0.69 7.22 -3.00
CA THR A 194 -1.15 8.16 -1.96
C THR A 194 -2.41 8.92 -2.42
N ALA A 195 -2.42 9.39 -3.68
CA ALA A 195 -3.56 10.08 -4.27
C ALA A 195 -4.82 9.20 -4.29
N MET A 196 -4.68 7.93 -4.70
CA MET A 196 -5.77 6.94 -4.69
C MET A 196 -6.34 6.74 -3.29
N TYR A 197 -5.48 6.51 -2.29
CA TYR A 197 -5.93 6.22 -0.93
C TYR A 197 -6.54 7.43 -0.23
N ALA A 198 -5.94 8.61 -0.35
CA ALA A 198 -6.51 9.85 0.18
C ALA A 198 -7.87 10.16 -0.47
N PHE A 199 -7.98 10.00 -1.79
CA PHE A 199 -9.23 10.18 -2.52
C PHE A 199 -10.33 9.21 -2.06
N ALA A 200 -10.00 7.94 -1.79
CA ALA A 200 -10.97 6.96 -1.31
C ALA A 200 -11.49 7.28 0.10
N LEU A 201 -10.63 7.85 0.97
CA LEU A 201 -10.93 8.11 2.38
C LEU A 201 -11.60 9.46 2.64
N ASP A 202 -11.32 10.51 1.87
CA ASP A 202 -11.79 11.87 2.17
C ASP A 202 -12.73 12.42 1.09
N ASP A 203 -13.99 12.64 1.49
CA ASP A 203 -15.05 13.07 0.58
C ASP A 203 -14.87 14.49 0.04
N ARG A 204 -14.02 15.32 0.65
CA ARG A 204 -13.70 16.67 0.17
C ARG A 204 -12.99 16.65 -1.17
N ILE A 205 -12.25 15.57 -1.48
CA ILE A 205 -11.50 15.43 -2.73
C ILE A 205 -12.46 14.99 -3.84
N ALA A 206 -12.75 15.90 -4.78
CA ALA A 206 -13.75 15.72 -5.83
C ALA A 206 -13.18 15.04 -7.09
N ALA A 207 -11.88 15.19 -7.37
CA ALA A 207 -11.24 14.64 -8.56
C ALA A 207 -9.85 14.06 -8.25
N ALA A 208 -9.53 12.89 -8.79
CA ALA A 208 -8.22 12.24 -8.61
C ALA A 208 -7.57 11.86 -9.94
N VAL A 209 -6.27 12.14 -10.05
CA VAL A 209 -5.43 11.76 -11.20
C VAL A 209 -4.20 10.97 -10.72
N PRO A 210 -4.34 9.67 -10.36
CA PRO A 210 -3.20 8.81 -10.12
C PRO A 210 -2.44 8.52 -11.43
N VAL A 211 -1.12 8.67 -11.39
CA VAL A 211 -0.23 8.53 -12.55
C VAL A 211 0.75 7.38 -12.28
N VAL A 212 0.90 6.46 -13.23
CA VAL A 212 1.89 5.36 -13.19
C VAL A 212 1.97 4.64 -11.83
N SER A 213 0.82 4.22 -11.28
CA SER A 213 0.77 3.67 -9.92
C SER A 213 -0.39 2.72 -9.61
N VAL A 214 -1.43 2.69 -10.44
CA VAL A 214 -2.69 1.98 -10.14
C VAL A 214 -2.90 0.76 -11.03
N ALA A 215 -1.82 0.08 -11.41
CA ALA A 215 -1.89 -1.21 -12.10
C ALA A 215 -2.63 -2.26 -11.25
N SER A 216 -3.48 -3.07 -11.86
CA SER A 216 -4.27 -4.09 -11.17
C SER A 216 -3.41 -5.18 -10.55
N LEU A 217 -3.70 -5.51 -9.28
CA LEU A 217 -3.08 -6.63 -8.56
C LEU A 217 -3.50 -7.99 -9.14
N GLU A 218 -4.59 -8.04 -9.92
CA GLU A 218 -5.01 -9.25 -10.64
C GLU A 218 -4.03 -9.63 -11.75
N MET A 219 -3.44 -8.64 -12.42
CA MET A 219 -2.45 -8.85 -13.48
C MET A 219 -1.04 -8.93 -12.92
N ASN A 220 -0.74 -8.06 -11.95
CA ASN A 220 0.60 -7.87 -11.44
C ASN A 220 0.57 -7.68 -9.90
N PRO A 221 0.59 -8.77 -9.13
CA PRO A 221 0.53 -8.70 -7.66
C PRO A 221 1.85 -8.19 -7.02
N ASN A 222 2.99 -8.36 -7.71
CA ASN A 222 4.31 -8.00 -7.21
C ASN A 222 4.85 -6.72 -7.86
N LEU A 223 4.23 -5.57 -7.58
CA LEU A 223 4.60 -4.27 -8.18
C LEU A 223 5.00 -3.22 -7.15
N GLY A 224 5.97 -2.39 -7.54
CA GLY A 224 6.43 -1.21 -6.81
C GLY A 224 7.20 -1.51 -5.53
N CYS A 225 7.50 -0.44 -4.76
CA CYS A 225 8.16 -0.57 -3.47
C CYS A 225 7.30 -1.23 -2.39
N LEU A 226 7.98 -1.78 -1.38
CA LEU A 226 7.35 -2.38 -0.20
C LEU A 226 6.25 -1.49 0.40
N CYS A 227 6.53 -0.19 0.46
CA CYS A 227 5.64 0.89 0.85
C CYS A 227 4.20 0.82 0.25
N ASN A 228 4.04 0.20 -0.93
CA ASN A 228 2.79 0.13 -1.70
C ASN A 228 1.93 -1.08 -1.32
N HIS A 229 2.47 -2.01 -0.53
CA HIS A 229 1.79 -3.21 -0.08
C HIS A 229 1.23 -2.95 1.32
N LEU A 230 -0.08 -2.78 1.41
CA LEU A 230 -0.75 -2.49 2.68
C LEU A 230 -1.30 -3.77 3.32
N PRO A 231 -1.24 -3.90 4.65
CA PRO A 231 -1.82 -5.01 5.39
C PRO A 231 -3.31 -5.20 5.08
N ASP A 232 -3.70 -6.43 4.75
CA ASP A 232 -5.11 -6.80 4.51
C ASP A 232 -5.79 -5.95 3.41
N LEU A 233 -5.00 -5.36 2.50
CA LEU A 233 -5.52 -4.57 1.37
C LEU A 233 -6.52 -5.38 0.53
N MET A 234 -6.28 -6.69 0.40
CA MET A 234 -7.14 -7.56 -0.41
C MET A 234 -8.58 -7.68 0.11
N ALA A 235 -8.86 -7.28 1.36
CA ALA A 235 -10.22 -7.15 1.85
C ALA A 235 -11.01 -6.02 1.14
N ASN A 236 -10.32 -5.05 0.54
CA ASN A 236 -10.91 -3.97 -0.26
C ASN A 236 -10.95 -4.26 -1.77
N GLY A 237 -10.52 -5.45 -2.20
CA GLY A 237 -10.43 -5.84 -3.59
C GLY A 237 -9.16 -5.33 -4.25
N ASP A 238 -9.27 -4.89 -5.50
CA ASP A 238 -8.16 -4.35 -6.29
C ASP A 238 -8.06 -2.82 -6.19
N ARG A 239 -7.02 -2.24 -6.77
CA ARG A 239 -6.83 -0.77 -6.84
C ARG A 239 -8.01 -0.06 -7.52
N SER A 240 -8.58 -0.68 -8.56
CA SER A 240 -9.82 -0.22 -9.21
C SER A 240 -11.02 -0.18 -8.25
N ASP A 241 -11.14 -1.14 -7.35
CA ASP A 241 -12.22 -1.20 -6.36
C ASP A 241 -12.06 -0.14 -5.27
N VAL A 242 -10.81 0.23 -4.92
CA VAL A 242 -10.50 1.35 -4.00
C VAL A 242 -10.88 2.70 -4.62
N LEU A 243 -10.45 2.98 -5.86
CA LEU A 243 -10.88 4.18 -6.60
C LEU A 243 -12.41 4.21 -6.79
N GLY A 244 -13.00 3.04 -7.00
CA GLY A 244 -14.43 2.83 -7.16
C GLY A 244 -15.27 3.24 -5.94
N MET A 245 -14.68 3.29 -4.73
CA MET A 245 -15.38 3.72 -3.51
C MET A 245 -15.94 5.14 -3.59
N ARG A 246 -15.44 5.97 -4.52
CA ARG A 246 -15.88 7.35 -4.71
C ARG A 246 -16.99 7.52 -5.75
N ALA A 247 -17.39 6.45 -6.44
CA ALA A 247 -18.58 6.52 -7.27
C ALA A 247 -19.84 6.76 -6.40
N PRO A 248 -20.82 7.57 -6.85
CA PRO A 248 -20.85 8.35 -8.08
C PRO A 248 -20.24 9.77 -7.94
N ASN A 249 -19.77 10.15 -6.76
CA ASN A 249 -19.48 11.54 -6.43
C ASN A 249 -18.16 12.03 -7.03
N GLY A 250 -17.07 11.27 -6.84
CA GLY A 250 -15.74 11.61 -7.32
C GLY A 250 -15.54 11.35 -8.81
N ALA A 251 -14.60 12.06 -9.43
CA ALA A 251 -14.12 11.81 -10.78
C ALA A 251 -12.70 11.25 -10.75
N VAL A 252 -12.37 10.33 -11.67
CA VAL A 252 -11.05 9.68 -11.71
C VAL A 252 -10.47 9.70 -13.12
N MET A 253 -9.21 10.10 -13.26
CA MET A 253 -8.43 9.90 -14.47
C MET A 253 -7.18 9.10 -14.17
N VAL A 254 -7.00 7.95 -14.82
CA VAL A 254 -5.78 7.16 -14.68
C VAL A 254 -4.85 7.49 -15.85
N LEU A 255 -3.61 7.84 -15.53
CA LEU A 255 -2.55 8.07 -16.51
C LEU A 255 -1.54 6.94 -16.46
N ALA A 256 -1.40 6.22 -17.57
CA ALA A 256 -0.48 5.09 -17.70
C ALA A 256 0.64 5.38 -18.71
N ALA A 257 1.80 4.80 -18.45
CA ALA A 257 2.94 4.78 -19.36
C ALA A 257 3.05 3.40 -20.03
N GLU A 258 3.32 3.38 -21.35
CA GLU A 258 3.32 2.12 -22.10
C GLU A 258 4.54 1.23 -21.86
N VAL A 259 5.69 1.81 -21.50
CA VAL A 259 6.94 1.07 -21.25
C VAL A 259 7.41 1.23 -19.80
N ASP A 260 6.47 1.35 -18.88
CA ASP A 260 6.74 1.37 -17.44
C ASP A 260 6.98 -0.06 -16.91
N GLU A 261 8.21 -0.33 -16.48
CA GLU A 261 8.61 -1.62 -15.90
C GLU A 261 8.11 -1.80 -14.46
N GLU A 262 7.90 -0.71 -13.71
CA GLU A 262 7.43 -0.76 -12.32
C GLU A 262 5.92 -0.98 -12.24
N PHE A 263 5.16 -0.42 -13.19
CA PHE A 263 3.71 -0.60 -13.28
C PHE A 263 3.28 -0.91 -14.72
N PRO A 264 3.38 -2.18 -15.15
CA PRO A 264 3.08 -2.60 -16.52
C PRO A 264 1.70 -2.19 -17.02
N ILE A 265 1.60 -1.97 -18.33
CA ILE A 265 0.41 -1.44 -18.98
C ILE A 265 -0.78 -2.39 -18.88
N GLU A 266 -0.57 -3.70 -18.87
CA GLU A 266 -1.64 -4.71 -18.76
C GLU A 266 -2.42 -4.56 -17.45
N GLY A 267 -1.71 -4.28 -16.35
CA GLY A 267 -2.35 -4.00 -15.07
C GLY A 267 -3.19 -2.72 -15.12
N HIS A 268 -2.72 -1.67 -15.80
CA HIS A 268 -3.48 -0.43 -15.97
C HIS A 268 -4.73 -0.62 -16.83
N LEU A 269 -4.64 -1.40 -17.92
CA LEU A 269 -5.79 -1.76 -18.76
C LEU A 269 -6.84 -2.55 -17.97
N ARG A 270 -6.41 -3.47 -17.10
CA ARG A 270 -7.33 -4.19 -16.21
C ARG A 270 -7.99 -3.27 -15.19
N THR A 271 -7.25 -2.30 -14.65
CA THR A 271 -7.81 -1.26 -13.77
C THR A 271 -8.85 -0.41 -14.50
N GLU A 272 -8.59 0.00 -15.74
CA GLU A 272 -9.54 0.76 -16.58
C GLU A 272 -10.86 -0.01 -16.74
N GLU A 273 -10.78 -1.26 -17.18
CA GLU A 273 -11.94 -2.12 -17.43
C GLU A 273 -12.83 -2.21 -16.18
N LYS A 274 -12.21 -2.54 -15.04
CA LYS A 274 -12.91 -2.72 -13.76
C LYS A 274 -13.48 -1.40 -13.23
N LEU A 275 -12.72 -0.31 -13.29
CA LEU A 275 -13.16 0.99 -12.80
C LEU A 275 -14.33 1.55 -13.62
N LYS A 276 -14.27 1.46 -14.96
CA LYS A 276 -15.39 1.82 -15.83
C LYS A 276 -16.63 0.99 -15.54
N ARG A 277 -16.49 -0.31 -15.27
CA ARG A 277 -17.62 -1.17 -14.86
C ARG A 277 -18.27 -0.69 -13.57
N ILE A 278 -17.48 -0.32 -12.55
CA ILE A 278 -18.00 0.24 -11.28
C ILE A 278 -18.78 1.53 -11.55
N TYR A 279 -18.20 2.49 -12.26
CA TYR A 279 -18.87 3.77 -12.51
C TYR A 279 -20.08 3.63 -13.44
N ARG A 280 -20.08 2.67 -14.38
CA ARG A 280 -21.24 2.35 -15.23
C ARG A 280 -22.41 1.81 -14.40
N HIS A 281 -22.15 0.98 -13.40
CA HIS A 281 -23.18 0.52 -12.46
C HIS A 281 -23.88 1.70 -11.77
N HIS A 282 -23.12 2.74 -11.43
CA HIS A 282 -23.61 3.99 -10.85
C HIS A 282 -24.09 5.03 -11.89
N ARG A 283 -24.14 4.68 -13.18
CA ARG A 283 -24.53 5.57 -14.30
C ARG A 283 -23.68 6.85 -14.43
N CYS A 284 -22.43 6.79 -14.00
CA CYS A 284 -21.49 7.90 -14.01
C CYS A 284 -20.16 7.56 -14.72
N GLU A 285 -20.16 6.62 -15.68
CA GLU A 285 -18.97 6.21 -16.43
C GLU A 285 -18.22 7.39 -17.08
N HIS A 286 -18.92 8.44 -17.48
CA HIS A 286 -18.33 9.66 -18.04
C HIS A 286 -17.39 10.42 -17.08
N LYS A 287 -17.41 10.11 -15.77
CA LYS A 287 -16.47 10.67 -14.78
C LYS A 287 -15.15 9.89 -14.70
N VAL A 288 -14.98 8.83 -15.49
CA VAL A 288 -13.75 8.03 -15.55
C VAL A 288 -13.06 8.26 -16.88
N ARG A 289 -11.79 8.68 -16.83
CA ARG A 289 -10.92 8.78 -18.00
C ARG A 289 -9.70 7.89 -17.81
N PHE A 290 -9.19 7.36 -18.91
CA PHE A 290 -7.96 6.58 -18.94
C PHE A 290 -7.18 7.03 -20.16
N GLU A 291 -5.93 7.45 -19.96
CA GLU A 291 -5.05 7.87 -21.05
C GLU A 291 -3.70 7.17 -20.95
N ARG A 292 -3.17 6.80 -22.12
CA ARG A 292 -1.89 6.10 -22.26
C ARG A 292 -0.90 7.01 -22.96
N PHE A 293 0.32 6.98 -22.48
CA PHE A 293 1.40 7.75 -23.06
C PHE A 293 2.58 6.83 -23.34
N TRP A 294 3.11 6.95 -24.55
CA TRP A 294 4.39 6.33 -24.87
C TRP A 294 5.49 6.95 -23.99
N GLY A 295 6.31 6.10 -23.38
CA GLY A 295 7.34 6.49 -22.42
C GLY A 295 7.36 5.56 -21.20
N GLY A 296 8.39 5.72 -20.37
CA GLY A 296 8.58 4.94 -19.14
C GLY A 296 7.90 5.57 -17.93
N HIS A 297 8.35 5.18 -16.74
CA HIS A 297 7.84 5.63 -15.45
C HIS A 297 8.04 7.15 -15.23
N ASP A 298 7.02 7.97 -15.56
CA ASP A 298 7.14 9.43 -15.64
C ASP A 298 5.80 10.14 -15.31
N TYR A 299 5.85 11.47 -15.17
CA TYR A 299 4.71 12.39 -15.17
C TYR A 299 5.01 13.55 -16.12
N ASN A 300 5.15 13.18 -17.40
CA ASN A 300 5.65 14.08 -18.42
C ASN A 300 4.67 15.19 -18.84
N ARG A 301 5.10 16.12 -19.70
CA ARG A 301 4.26 17.26 -20.13
C ARG A 301 2.91 16.82 -20.67
N ARG A 302 2.87 15.81 -21.55
CA ARG A 302 1.61 15.35 -22.17
C ARG A 302 0.64 14.79 -21.13
N MET A 303 1.15 14.06 -20.14
CA MET A 303 0.36 13.61 -18.99
C MET A 303 -0.18 14.78 -18.17
N ARG A 304 0.65 15.81 -17.91
CA ARG A 304 0.24 17.00 -17.14
C ARG A 304 -0.80 17.84 -17.87
N GLU A 305 -0.67 18.02 -19.18
CA GLU A 305 -1.66 18.73 -20.00
C GLU A 305 -3.02 18.01 -20.01
N ALA A 306 -3.01 16.67 -20.00
CA ALA A 306 -4.23 15.87 -19.89
C ALA A 306 -4.86 15.95 -18.48
N ALA A 307 -4.04 15.87 -17.43
CA ALA A 307 -4.48 16.07 -16.05
C ALA A 307 -5.09 17.48 -15.83
N LEU A 308 -4.47 18.52 -16.41
CA LEU A 308 -4.96 19.89 -16.33
C LEU A 308 -6.34 20.04 -16.97
N ALA A 309 -6.56 19.43 -18.14
CA ALA A 309 -7.87 19.41 -18.78
C ALA A 309 -8.93 18.76 -17.89
N PHE A 310 -8.59 17.62 -17.28
CA PHE A 310 -9.47 16.89 -16.38
C PHE A 310 -9.85 17.67 -15.12
N PHE A 311 -8.88 18.32 -14.46
CA PHE A 311 -9.18 19.17 -13.30
C PHE A 311 -10.00 20.40 -13.68
N THR A 312 -9.73 21.00 -14.83
CA THR A 312 -10.49 22.17 -15.30
C THR A 312 -11.95 21.82 -15.62
N GLU A 313 -12.19 20.63 -16.18
CA GLU A 313 -13.53 20.08 -16.37
C GLU A 313 -14.26 19.87 -15.03
N HIS A 314 -13.68 19.07 -14.12
CA HIS A 314 -14.41 18.60 -12.94
C HIS A 314 -14.43 19.58 -11.76
N LEU A 315 -13.45 20.48 -11.65
CA LEU A 315 -13.39 21.44 -10.55
C LEU A 315 -13.90 22.83 -10.95
N ARG A 316 -13.81 23.19 -12.24
CA ARG A 316 -14.21 24.52 -12.73
C ARG A 316 -15.42 24.49 -13.68
N GLY A 317 -15.93 23.31 -14.03
CA GLY A 317 -17.09 23.17 -14.91
C GLY A 317 -16.81 23.55 -16.37
N ALA A 318 -15.55 23.50 -16.81
CA ALA A 318 -15.22 23.73 -18.21
C ALA A 318 -15.71 22.58 -19.09
N LYS A 319 -15.83 22.85 -20.40
CA LYS A 319 -16.15 21.80 -21.37
C LYS A 319 -15.04 20.73 -21.39
N PRO A 320 -15.39 19.44 -21.53
CA PRO A 320 -14.41 18.38 -21.65
C PRO A 320 -13.42 18.64 -22.79
N ALA A 321 -12.14 18.43 -22.52
CA ALA A 321 -11.06 18.53 -23.48
C ALA A 321 -10.07 17.37 -23.26
N PRO A 322 -9.40 16.86 -24.32
CA PRO A 322 -8.42 15.78 -24.16
C PRO A 322 -7.16 16.24 -23.42
N TYR A 323 -6.73 17.48 -23.66
CA TYR A 323 -5.59 18.11 -23.00
C TYR A 323 -5.73 19.65 -23.03
N LEU A 324 -5.03 20.33 -22.12
CA LEU A 324 -4.86 21.78 -22.10
C LEU A 324 -3.35 22.09 -22.11
N PRO A 325 -2.84 22.81 -23.12
CA PRO A 325 -1.41 23.10 -23.22
C PRO A 325 -0.86 23.84 -22.00
N GLU A 326 0.37 23.50 -21.59
CA GLU A 326 1.09 24.31 -20.61
C GLU A 326 1.32 25.72 -21.15
N SER A 327 1.14 26.75 -20.31
CA SER A 327 1.23 28.15 -20.74
C SER A 327 2.63 28.58 -21.18
N ARG A 328 3.65 27.83 -20.77
CA ARG A 328 5.04 28.00 -21.19
C ARG A 328 5.79 26.67 -21.09
N PRO A 329 6.95 26.53 -21.77
CA PRO A 329 7.80 25.37 -21.62
C PRO A 329 8.26 25.16 -20.16
N LEU A 330 8.05 23.96 -19.64
CA LEU A 330 8.52 23.48 -18.34
C LEU A 330 9.32 22.17 -18.53
N PHE A 331 9.88 21.63 -17.44
CA PHE A 331 10.53 20.32 -17.48
C PHE A 331 9.58 19.26 -18.03
N ASP A 332 9.91 18.69 -19.19
CA ASP A 332 9.01 17.79 -19.90
C ASP A 332 8.89 16.47 -19.13
N GLY A 333 9.99 15.78 -18.85
CA GLY A 333 10.01 14.50 -18.15
C GLY A 333 11.42 13.91 -18.16
N ILE A 334 11.55 12.67 -17.67
CA ILE A 334 12.84 11.97 -17.55
C ILE A 334 13.44 11.71 -18.94
N LEU A 335 12.60 11.38 -19.93
CA LEU A 335 13.05 11.03 -21.28
C LEU A 335 13.43 12.22 -22.16
N ASN A 336 13.01 13.44 -21.80
CA ASN A 336 13.30 14.64 -22.58
C ASN A 336 13.50 15.85 -21.67
N PRO A 337 14.57 15.88 -20.85
CA PRO A 337 14.70 16.90 -19.81
C PRO A 337 14.88 18.29 -20.43
N TYR A 338 13.84 19.12 -20.32
CA TYR A 338 13.92 20.54 -20.65
C TYR A 338 14.21 21.32 -19.37
N PRO A 339 15.42 21.88 -19.16
CA PRO A 339 15.78 22.44 -17.86
C PRO A 339 15.09 23.79 -17.55
N THR A 340 14.53 24.45 -18.56
CA THR A 340 13.96 25.79 -18.40
C THR A 340 12.57 25.71 -17.75
N GLY A 341 12.21 26.74 -17.00
CA GLY A 341 10.91 26.83 -16.32
C GLY A 341 10.83 26.09 -14.98
N THR A 342 11.89 25.40 -14.56
CA THR A 342 12.04 24.80 -13.22
C THR A 342 13.38 25.19 -12.61
N GLU A 343 13.46 25.18 -11.29
CA GLU A 343 14.70 25.49 -10.57
C GLU A 343 15.53 24.23 -10.34
N ASP A 344 16.82 24.42 -10.08
CA ASP A 344 17.67 23.33 -9.62
C ASP A 344 17.10 22.74 -8.32
N PRO A 345 16.87 21.41 -8.24
CA PRO A 345 16.33 20.77 -7.04
C PRO A 345 17.20 20.97 -5.78
N THR A 346 18.48 21.29 -5.96
CA THR A 346 19.44 21.54 -4.87
C THR A 346 19.48 22.99 -4.41
N ASN A 347 18.71 23.89 -5.04
CA ASN A 347 18.65 25.31 -4.69
C ASN A 347 18.26 25.49 -3.21
N PRO A 348 19.15 26.05 -2.36
CA PRO A 348 18.85 26.27 -0.94
C PRO A 348 17.60 27.13 -0.70
N ALA A 349 17.24 27.99 -1.64
CA ALA A 349 16.03 28.81 -1.54
C ALA A 349 14.75 27.98 -1.43
N LEU A 350 14.74 26.76 -1.99
CA LEU A 350 13.60 25.83 -1.94
C LEU A 350 13.47 25.11 -0.60
N LEU A 351 14.47 25.13 0.29
CA LEU A 351 14.37 24.49 1.60
C LEU A 351 13.31 25.19 2.46
N VAL A 352 12.41 24.42 3.06
CA VAL A 352 11.37 24.96 3.95
C VAL A 352 11.94 25.28 5.31
N THR A 353 12.87 24.47 5.81
CA THR A 353 13.44 24.54 7.15
C THR A 353 14.95 24.54 7.13
N GLU A 354 15.51 25.36 8.01
CA GLU A 354 16.94 25.34 8.34
C GLU A 354 17.30 23.98 8.95
N SER A 355 18.53 23.53 8.76
CA SER A 355 18.96 22.18 9.17
C SER A 355 18.73 21.88 10.65
N HIS A 356 18.92 22.86 11.53
CA HIS A 356 18.74 22.73 12.98
C HIS A 356 17.26 22.70 13.43
N GLU A 357 16.31 23.02 12.54
CA GLU A 357 14.87 23.03 12.83
C GLU A 357 14.13 21.81 12.27
N ARG A 358 14.84 20.84 11.68
CA ARG A 358 14.26 19.66 11.00
C ARG A 358 13.80 18.54 11.93
N SER A 359 13.79 18.77 13.24
CA SER A 359 13.47 17.74 14.22
C SER A 359 12.05 17.21 14.02
N THR A 360 11.94 15.91 13.76
CA THR A 360 10.67 15.20 13.62
C THR A 360 10.78 13.81 14.24
N ARG A 361 9.63 13.21 14.60
CA ARG A 361 9.61 11.83 15.06
C ARG A 361 10.01 10.85 13.97
N SER A 362 10.79 9.84 14.34
CA SER A 362 11.07 8.68 13.51
C SER A 362 9.82 7.82 13.29
N PHE A 363 9.79 7.06 12.20
CA PHE A 363 8.73 6.08 12.00
C PHE A 363 8.70 5.03 13.11
N ARG A 364 9.86 4.67 13.67
CA ARG A 364 9.95 3.75 14.82
C ARG A 364 9.32 4.34 16.07
N GLU A 365 9.58 5.61 16.36
CA GLU A 365 8.92 6.29 17.48
C GLU A 365 7.42 6.35 17.26
N LEU A 366 6.96 6.63 16.04
CA LEU A 366 5.54 6.66 15.71
C LEU A 366 4.87 5.30 15.86
N LEU A 367 5.51 4.23 15.36
CA LEU A 367 5.08 2.86 15.55
C LEU A 367 4.98 2.56 17.06
N GLY A 368 6.01 2.89 17.85
CA GLY A 368 5.99 2.69 19.30
C GLY A 368 4.80 3.34 20.01
N THR A 369 4.35 4.53 19.57
CA THR A 369 3.12 5.15 20.10
C THR A 369 1.84 4.48 19.61
N ALA A 370 1.79 4.02 18.36
CA ALA A 370 0.63 3.30 17.84
C ALA A 370 0.42 1.95 18.56
N LEU A 371 1.50 1.37 19.08
CA LEU A 371 1.49 0.11 19.85
C LEU A 371 1.27 0.32 21.37
N ALA A 372 1.08 1.56 21.84
CA ALA A 372 0.88 1.85 23.26
C ALA A 372 -0.53 1.44 23.73
N GLU A 373 -0.68 1.07 25.01
CA GLU A 373 -1.93 0.54 25.57
C GLU A 373 -3.08 1.58 25.62
N PRO A 374 -4.34 1.18 25.36
CA PRO A 374 -4.76 -0.15 24.90
C PRO A 374 -4.47 -0.36 23.41
N TYR A 375 -4.00 -1.55 23.08
CA TYR A 375 -3.64 -1.91 21.71
C TYR A 375 -4.89 -1.90 20.80
N PRO A 376 -4.79 -1.46 19.52
CA PRO A 376 -5.92 -1.55 18.61
C PRO A 376 -6.31 -3.02 18.42
N GLU A 377 -7.53 -3.38 18.83
CA GLU A 377 -8.09 -4.71 18.57
C GLU A 377 -8.04 -5.01 17.06
N PRO A 378 -7.44 -6.13 16.62
CA PRO A 378 -7.46 -6.48 15.22
C PRO A 378 -8.92 -6.68 14.78
N LEU A 379 -9.40 -5.86 13.83
CA LEU A 379 -10.68 -6.11 13.14
C LEU A 379 -10.74 -7.59 12.71
N ASN A 380 -11.72 -8.31 13.26
CA ASN A 380 -11.95 -9.73 13.04
C ASN A 380 -10.83 -10.63 13.61
N SER A 381 -10.89 -10.88 14.92
CA SER A 381 -10.02 -11.81 15.66
C SER A 381 -10.23 -13.26 15.24
N GLU A 382 -11.37 -13.59 14.61
CA GLU A 382 -11.65 -14.94 14.14
C GLU A 382 -10.73 -15.34 12.96
N PRO A 383 -9.94 -16.41 13.09
CA PRO A 383 -9.09 -16.93 12.04
C PRO A 383 -9.83 -17.22 10.73
N ARG A 384 -9.29 -16.71 9.61
CA ARG A 384 -9.76 -16.99 8.27
C ARG A 384 -8.75 -17.91 7.63
N VAL A 385 -8.92 -19.20 7.87
CA VAL A 385 -8.05 -20.17 7.22
C VAL A 385 -8.37 -20.23 5.74
N MET A 386 -7.33 -20.00 4.93
CA MET A 386 -7.46 -19.99 3.49
C MET A 386 -7.38 -21.44 2.97
N SER A 387 -8.17 -21.72 1.94
CA SER A 387 -8.13 -23.02 1.26
C SER A 387 -6.87 -23.13 0.40
N TRP A 388 -5.74 -23.49 0.99
CA TRP A 388 -4.45 -23.52 0.29
C TRP A 388 -4.35 -24.65 -0.74
N ARG A 389 -4.94 -25.83 -0.46
CA ARG A 389 -4.93 -27.01 -1.35
C ARG A 389 -5.40 -26.72 -2.78
N ARG A 390 -6.31 -25.76 -2.97
CA ARG A 390 -6.83 -25.41 -4.30
C ARG A 390 -5.78 -24.78 -5.22
N TYR A 391 -4.67 -24.28 -4.66
CA TYR A 391 -3.61 -23.60 -5.40
C TYR A 391 -2.41 -24.51 -5.69
N GLY A 392 -2.38 -25.73 -5.14
CA GLY A 392 -1.29 -26.67 -5.35
C GLY A 392 -1.11 -27.63 -4.18
N ASN A 393 -0.15 -28.55 -4.34
CA ASN A 393 0.29 -29.46 -3.30
C ASN A 393 1.72 -29.10 -2.86
N LEU A 394 1.94 -28.92 -1.55
CA LEU A 394 3.18 -28.37 -1.00
C LEU A 394 4.07 -29.39 -0.28
N LEU A 395 3.48 -30.44 0.29
CA LEU A 395 4.19 -31.44 1.05
C LEU A 395 4.18 -32.75 0.28
N ASP A 396 5.37 -33.19 -0.14
CA ASP A 396 5.63 -34.53 -0.65
C ASP A 396 6.38 -35.37 0.41
N VAL A 397 6.11 -35.08 1.68
CA VAL A 397 6.67 -35.78 2.84
C VAL A 397 5.53 -36.52 3.50
N ARG A 398 5.66 -37.84 3.65
CA ARG A 398 4.71 -38.66 4.40
C ARG A 398 4.87 -38.39 5.90
N PRO A 399 3.94 -37.70 6.57
CA PRO A 399 4.10 -37.35 7.97
C PRO A 399 4.00 -38.61 8.84
N GLY A 400 4.93 -38.75 9.79
CA GLY A 400 4.86 -39.77 10.83
C GLY A 400 4.10 -39.28 12.07
N ALA A 401 4.09 -40.08 13.14
CA ALA A 401 3.54 -39.66 14.43
C ALA A 401 4.25 -38.43 15.02
N ILE A 402 5.50 -38.18 14.61
CA ILE A 402 6.28 -37.00 14.96
C ILE A 402 6.59 -36.24 13.66
N VAL A 403 6.36 -34.93 13.66
CA VAL A 403 6.72 -34.04 12.55
C VAL A 403 7.67 -32.97 13.08
N ALA A 404 8.89 -32.97 12.58
CA ALA A 404 9.87 -31.94 12.86
C ALA A 404 9.75 -30.80 11.83
N ILE A 405 9.69 -29.55 12.30
CA ILE A 405 9.65 -28.34 11.48
C ILE A 405 10.77 -27.38 11.89
N HIS A 406 11.46 -26.79 10.91
CA HIS A 406 12.62 -25.92 11.15
C HIS A 406 12.56 -24.66 10.29
N ASP A 407 12.98 -23.54 10.85
CA ASP A 407 13.25 -22.33 10.07
C ASP A 407 14.40 -22.59 9.08
N SER A 408 14.32 -22.03 7.87
CA SER A 408 15.42 -22.13 6.89
C SER A 408 16.72 -21.57 7.43
N THR A 409 16.64 -20.55 8.29
CA THR A 409 17.75 -19.81 8.91
C THR A 409 18.46 -20.55 10.05
N VAL A 410 17.94 -21.69 10.52
CA VAL A 410 18.62 -22.49 11.54
C VAL A 410 19.78 -23.27 10.89
N GLU A 411 21.00 -23.06 11.41
CA GLU A 411 22.25 -23.62 10.89
C GLU A 411 22.48 -25.10 11.25
N ASN A 412 21.75 -25.62 12.25
CA ASN A 412 21.91 -27.00 12.71
C ASN A 412 21.56 -28.03 11.62
N PRO A 413 22.20 -29.23 11.62
CA PRO A 413 21.83 -30.33 10.73
C PRO A 413 20.36 -30.70 10.93
N LYS A 414 19.57 -30.54 9.87
CA LYS A 414 18.13 -30.84 9.87
C LYS A 414 17.92 -32.35 9.71
N GLU A 415 17.08 -32.94 10.56
CA GLU A 415 16.79 -34.37 10.50
C GLU A 415 16.17 -34.76 9.14
N ALA A 416 16.50 -35.96 8.66
CA ALA A 416 15.94 -36.48 7.41
C ALA A 416 14.42 -36.62 7.52
N GLY A 417 13.67 -35.99 6.60
CA GLY A 417 12.21 -35.97 6.61
C GLY A 417 11.59 -34.80 7.38
N SER A 418 12.40 -33.89 7.94
CA SER A 418 11.90 -32.66 8.54
C SER A 418 11.36 -31.67 7.49
N ILE A 419 10.38 -30.84 7.90
CA ILE A 419 9.81 -29.80 7.06
C ILE A 419 10.57 -28.49 7.29
N VAL A 420 11.32 -28.06 6.29
CA VAL A 420 11.99 -26.76 6.32
C VAL A 420 11.05 -25.66 5.83
N LEU A 421 10.89 -24.59 6.61
CA LEU A 421 10.13 -23.38 6.30
C LEU A 421 11.05 -22.37 5.59
N PRO A 422 10.82 -22.06 4.29
CA PRO A 422 11.69 -21.18 3.51
C PRO A 422 11.37 -19.70 3.79
N ILE A 423 11.81 -19.18 4.92
CA ILE A 423 11.35 -17.86 5.42
C ILE A 423 11.93 -16.71 4.60
N GLU A 424 13.19 -16.84 4.17
CA GLU A 424 13.90 -15.78 3.44
C GLU A 424 13.48 -15.71 1.97
N GLU A 425 12.99 -16.82 1.40
CA GLU A 425 12.63 -16.93 -0.01
C GLU A 425 11.13 -16.71 -0.29
N VAL A 426 10.29 -16.66 0.74
CA VAL A 426 8.87 -16.36 0.59
C VAL A 426 8.66 -14.86 0.40
N ASP A 427 7.85 -14.50 -0.60
CA ASP A 427 7.53 -13.11 -0.89
C ASP A 427 6.58 -12.57 0.18
N GLN A 428 7.19 -11.88 1.14
CA GLN A 428 6.47 -11.36 2.29
C GLN A 428 5.49 -10.24 1.88
N ARG A 429 5.66 -9.57 0.71
CA ARG A 429 4.74 -8.50 0.26
C ARG A 429 3.35 -9.05 -0.01
N LEU A 430 3.28 -10.26 -0.54
CA LEU A 430 2.03 -10.98 -0.75
C LEU A 430 1.37 -11.34 0.59
N CYS A 431 2.17 -11.76 1.58
CA CYS A 431 1.68 -12.04 2.92
C CYS A 431 1.06 -10.77 3.56
N ILE A 432 1.74 -9.63 3.45
CA ILE A 432 1.22 -8.32 3.89
C ILE A 432 -0.15 -8.04 3.25
N MET A 433 -0.25 -8.08 1.92
CA MET A 433 -1.52 -7.77 1.23
C MET A 433 -2.66 -8.69 1.65
N LEU A 434 -2.35 -9.95 1.97
CA LEU A 434 -3.29 -10.95 2.46
C LEU A 434 -3.61 -10.82 3.96
N GLY A 435 -2.92 -9.94 4.68
CA GLY A 435 -3.05 -9.78 6.13
C GLY A 435 -2.57 -11.00 6.92
N LEU A 436 -1.58 -11.72 6.39
CA LEU A 436 -1.03 -12.94 6.99
C LEU A 436 0.36 -12.67 7.55
N SER A 437 0.62 -13.17 8.76
CA SER A 437 2.00 -13.33 9.22
C SER A 437 2.66 -14.57 8.58
N MET A 438 3.99 -14.62 8.54
CA MET A 438 4.72 -15.82 8.13
C MET A 438 4.37 -17.05 8.99
N ALA A 439 4.21 -16.86 10.30
CA ALA A 439 3.79 -17.92 11.21
C ALA A 439 2.36 -18.41 10.92
N GLU A 440 1.44 -17.47 10.66
CA GLU A 440 0.06 -17.80 10.27
C GLU A 440 0.02 -18.50 8.91
N LEU A 441 0.76 -18.02 7.91
CA LEU A 441 0.89 -18.67 6.62
C LEU A 441 1.35 -20.12 6.79
N PHE A 442 2.51 -20.35 7.41
CA PHE A 442 3.04 -21.70 7.55
C PHE A 442 2.17 -22.59 8.45
N GLY A 443 1.58 -22.04 9.51
CA GLY A 443 0.62 -22.76 10.34
C GLY A 443 -0.62 -23.19 9.57
N GLN A 444 -1.20 -22.30 8.74
CA GLN A 444 -2.32 -22.64 7.86
C GLN A 444 -1.93 -23.67 6.79
N LEU A 445 -0.73 -23.56 6.22
CA LEU A 445 -0.22 -24.53 5.25
C LEU A 445 -0.07 -25.91 5.90
N LEU A 446 0.62 -26.00 7.04
CA LEU A 446 0.76 -27.25 7.79
C LEU A 446 -0.61 -27.84 8.16
N HIS A 447 -1.53 -27.02 8.66
CA HIS A 447 -2.90 -27.46 8.95
C HIS A 447 -3.59 -28.06 7.72
N THR A 448 -3.49 -27.36 6.59
CA THR A 448 -4.17 -27.77 5.35
C THR A 448 -3.53 -29.02 4.76
N PHE A 449 -2.21 -29.21 4.85
CA PHE A 449 -1.49 -30.29 4.15
C PHE A 449 -1.18 -31.52 5.01
N LEU A 450 -1.20 -31.44 6.34
CA LEU A 450 -1.02 -32.59 7.23
C LEU A 450 -2.33 -33.41 7.39
N PRO A 451 -2.25 -34.75 7.55
CA PRO A 451 -3.42 -35.60 7.72
C PRO A 451 -4.16 -35.38 9.06
N GLY A 452 -5.43 -35.79 9.11
CA GLY A 452 -6.26 -35.79 10.32
C GLY A 452 -6.79 -34.44 10.80
N GLY A 453 -7.06 -33.49 9.89
CA GLY A 453 -7.70 -32.23 10.26
C GLY A 453 -9.13 -32.42 10.79
N PRO A 454 -9.71 -31.42 11.50
CA PRO A 454 -11.07 -31.50 12.02
C PRO A 454 -12.10 -31.74 10.91
N GLU A 455 -13.13 -32.53 11.20
CA GLU A 455 -14.25 -32.76 10.29
C GLU A 455 -14.95 -31.42 9.98
N GLY A 456 -15.15 -31.09 8.69
CA GLY A 456 -15.75 -29.83 8.24
C GLY A 456 -14.77 -28.69 7.90
N TRP A 457 -13.46 -28.88 8.10
CA TRP A 457 -12.41 -27.95 7.66
C TRP A 457 -11.75 -28.31 6.32
N GLU A 458 -12.06 -29.51 5.79
CA GLU A 458 -11.93 -29.76 4.37
C GLU A 458 -12.87 -28.80 3.65
N VAL A 459 -12.31 -27.70 3.14
CA VAL A 459 -13.07 -26.82 2.26
C VAL A 459 -13.62 -27.69 1.14
N ALA A 460 -14.95 -27.84 1.14
CA ALA A 460 -15.73 -28.63 0.18
C ALA A 460 -14.95 -28.76 -1.11
N GLY A 461 -14.47 -29.97 -1.36
CA GLY A 461 -13.50 -30.26 -2.41
C GLY A 461 -13.91 -29.54 -3.67
N ALA A 462 -13.10 -28.55 -4.03
CA ALA A 462 -13.20 -27.78 -5.26
C ALA A 462 -14.63 -27.33 -5.66
N GLY A 463 -14.81 -26.02 -5.76
CA GLY A 463 -15.51 -25.51 -6.94
C GLY A 463 -14.72 -26.00 -8.15
N ILE A 464 -15.02 -27.21 -8.61
CA ILE A 464 -14.41 -27.84 -9.76
C ILE A 464 -14.90 -27.03 -10.97
N ALA A 465 -14.08 -26.06 -11.36
CA ALA A 465 -14.00 -25.62 -12.75
C ALA A 465 -13.09 -26.57 -13.54
N GLY A 466 -13.30 -27.87 -13.37
CA GLY A 466 -12.54 -28.97 -14.00
C GLY A 466 -13.50 -30.05 -14.48
N ASP A 467 -13.12 -30.79 -15.51
CA ASP A 467 -14.00 -31.82 -16.05
C ASP A 467 -14.29 -32.97 -15.05
N ALA A 468 -15.33 -33.75 -15.35
CA ALA A 468 -15.74 -34.91 -14.54
C ALA A 468 -14.62 -35.96 -14.33
N LEU A 469 -13.61 -35.96 -15.20
CA LEU A 469 -12.48 -36.89 -15.15
C LEU A 469 -11.55 -36.59 -13.96
N THR A 470 -11.34 -35.30 -13.66
CA THR A 470 -10.50 -34.87 -12.53
C THR A 470 -11.11 -35.29 -11.18
N SER A 471 -12.43 -35.24 -11.07
CA SER A 471 -13.18 -35.70 -9.89
C SER A 471 -13.05 -37.21 -9.69
N MET A 472 -13.18 -37.99 -10.77
CA MET A 472 -13.03 -39.45 -10.71
C MET A 472 -11.61 -39.88 -10.32
N ILE A 473 -10.58 -39.21 -10.83
CA ILE A 473 -9.18 -39.51 -10.47
C ILE A 473 -8.90 -39.20 -8.99
N ALA A 474 -9.49 -38.13 -8.44
CA ALA A 474 -9.39 -37.82 -7.02
C ALA A 474 -10.05 -38.91 -6.15
N SER A 475 -11.23 -39.41 -6.54
CA SER A 475 -11.94 -40.50 -5.85
C SER A 475 -11.21 -41.85 -5.93
N VAL A 476 -10.54 -42.14 -7.06
CA VAL A 476 -9.74 -43.37 -7.20
C VAL A 476 -8.46 -43.29 -6.35
N ARG A 477 -7.81 -42.12 -6.24
CA ARG A 477 -6.64 -41.95 -5.36
C ARG A 477 -6.98 -42.16 -3.88
N THR A 478 -8.16 -41.73 -3.43
CA THR A 478 -8.61 -41.94 -2.05
C THR A 478 -8.87 -43.41 -1.72
N LEU A 479 -9.26 -44.21 -2.71
CA LEU A 479 -9.47 -45.66 -2.56
C LEU A 479 -8.18 -46.49 -2.52
N VAL A 480 -7.04 -45.93 -2.96
CA VAL A 480 -5.77 -46.66 -3.10
C VAL A 480 -4.72 -46.23 -2.05
N SER A 481 -4.92 -45.10 -1.36
CA SER A 481 -4.05 -44.66 -0.27
C SER A 481 -4.42 -45.31 1.06
N THR A 482 -3.47 -45.99 1.72
CA THR A 482 -3.56 -46.28 3.15
C THR A 482 -3.71 -44.95 3.90
N PRO A 483 -4.64 -44.81 4.87
CA PRO A 483 -4.75 -43.58 5.64
C PRO A 483 -3.42 -43.32 6.36
N GLU A 484 -2.76 -42.20 6.06
CA GLU A 484 -1.57 -41.78 6.80
C GLU A 484 -1.98 -41.46 8.24
N ALA A 485 -1.24 -41.99 9.21
CA ALA A 485 -1.54 -41.74 10.62
C ALA A 485 -1.38 -40.24 10.90
N PRO A 486 -2.36 -39.60 11.56
CA PRO A 486 -2.23 -38.19 11.92
C PRO A 486 -1.03 -37.98 12.84
N PRO A 487 -0.33 -36.84 12.71
CA PRO A 487 0.73 -36.50 13.64
C PRO A 487 0.17 -36.42 15.06
N LYS A 488 1.01 -36.73 16.06
CA LYS A 488 0.72 -36.58 17.49
C LYS A 488 1.62 -35.55 18.15
N LEU A 489 2.83 -35.36 17.63
CA LEU A 489 3.82 -34.42 18.14
C LEU A 489 4.40 -33.56 17.00
N ILE A 490 4.43 -32.24 17.20
CA ILE A 490 5.20 -31.30 16.39
C ILE A 490 6.43 -30.87 17.19
N VAL A 491 7.61 -31.05 16.61
CA VAL A 491 8.87 -30.52 17.14
C VAL A 491 9.28 -29.32 16.29
N ALA A 492 9.40 -28.13 16.88
CA ALA A 492 9.62 -26.88 16.17
C ALA A 492 10.92 -26.18 16.60
N GLU A 493 11.83 -26.02 15.65
CA GLU A 493 13.12 -25.37 15.86
C GLU A 493 13.20 -24.05 15.09
N GLY A 494 13.53 -22.97 15.80
CA GLY A 494 13.55 -21.62 15.25
C GLY A 494 12.29 -20.83 15.60
N PRO A 495 12.36 -19.49 15.49
CA PRO A 495 11.29 -18.61 15.93
C PRO A 495 9.99 -18.71 15.12
N VAL A 496 10.05 -18.71 13.79
CA VAL A 496 8.83 -18.75 12.96
C VAL A 496 8.17 -20.12 13.04
N ALA A 497 8.96 -21.19 13.02
CA ALA A 497 8.52 -22.57 13.23
C ALA A 497 7.84 -22.73 14.59
N SER A 498 8.43 -22.21 15.66
CA SER A 498 7.84 -22.27 17.00
C SER A 498 6.47 -21.58 17.04
N LEU A 499 6.34 -20.41 16.41
CA LEU A 499 5.06 -19.70 16.33
C LEU A 499 4.04 -20.39 15.40
N ALA A 500 4.49 -20.93 14.26
CA ALA A 500 3.64 -21.67 13.34
C ALA A 500 3.07 -22.96 13.96
N ALA A 501 3.87 -23.68 14.76
CA ALA A 501 3.43 -24.85 15.50
C ALA A 501 2.36 -24.51 16.55
N ARG A 502 2.54 -23.40 17.28
CA ARG A 502 1.53 -22.91 18.23
C ARG A 502 0.24 -22.49 17.53
N PHE A 503 0.34 -21.81 16.38
CA PHE A 503 -0.84 -21.50 15.58
C PHE A 503 -1.55 -22.75 15.11
N LEU A 504 -0.81 -23.76 14.65
CA LEU A 504 -1.37 -25.03 14.25
C LEU A 504 -2.13 -25.71 15.42
N ALA A 505 -1.54 -25.75 16.62
CA ALA A 505 -2.15 -26.36 17.80
C ALA A 505 -3.49 -25.72 18.21
N ARG A 506 -3.69 -24.42 17.93
CA ARG A 506 -4.98 -23.76 18.14
C ARG A 506 -6.13 -24.41 17.36
N TYR A 507 -5.87 -24.92 16.14
CA TYR A 507 -6.87 -25.61 15.31
C TYR A 507 -6.80 -27.13 15.40
N ARG A 508 -5.73 -27.63 16.02
CA ARG A 508 -5.43 -29.04 16.18
C ARG A 508 -5.04 -29.28 17.64
N PRO A 509 -5.99 -29.13 18.59
CA PRO A 509 -5.71 -29.26 20.03
C PRO A 509 -5.30 -30.70 20.41
N ASP A 510 -5.45 -31.66 19.49
CA ASP A 510 -4.96 -33.02 19.57
C ASP A 510 -3.43 -33.16 19.39
N LEU A 511 -2.74 -32.11 18.93
CA LEU A 511 -1.29 -32.12 18.70
C LEU A 511 -0.52 -31.62 19.93
N ASP A 512 0.43 -32.43 20.39
CA ASP A 512 1.48 -31.95 21.29
C ASP A 512 2.47 -31.08 20.51
N VAL A 513 2.92 -29.98 21.12
CA VAL A 513 3.93 -29.08 20.54
C VAL A 513 5.12 -28.96 21.46
N GLN A 514 6.31 -29.30 20.95
CA GLN A 514 7.60 -28.99 21.55
C GLN A 514 8.28 -27.93 20.70
N ALA A 515 8.47 -26.74 21.26
CA ALA A 515 9.04 -25.60 20.54
C ALA A 515 10.24 -25.02 21.30
N THR A 516 11.28 -24.65 20.54
CA THR A 516 12.48 -24.00 21.08
C THR A 516 12.22 -22.61 21.65
N HIS A 517 11.17 -21.94 21.20
CA HIS A 517 10.78 -20.62 21.68
C HIS A 517 9.40 -20.67 22.37
N LEU A 518 9.33 -20.09 23.57
CA LEU A 518 8.18 -20.16 24.45
C LEU A 518 7.32 -18.89 24.49
N TRP A 519 7.50 -17.96 23.54
CA TRP A 519 6.72 -16.73 23.53
C TRP A 519 5.22 -17.01 23.42
N THR A 520 4.48 -16.37 24.31
CA THR A 520 3.02 -16.45 24.40
C THR A 520 2.36 -15.21 23.80
N SER A 521 3.14 -14.16 23.56
CA SER A 521 2.69 -12.94 22.90
C SER A 521 3.76 -12.34 21.99
N TRP A 522 3.33 -11.51 21.05
CA TRP A 522 4.22 -10.73 20.19
C TRP A 522 5.10 -9.73 20.96
N ARG A 523 4.63 -9.28 22.13
CA ARG A 523 5.41 -8.41 23.03
C ARG A 523 6.70 -9.10 23.48
N GLU A 524 6.62 -10.37 23.86
CA GLU A 524 7.79 -11.15 24.30
C GLU A 524 8.79 -11.40 23.15
N ALA A 525 8.31 -11.56 21.92
CA ALA A 525 9.15 -11.77 20.73
C ALA A 525 9.88 -10.49 20.27
N LEU A 526 9.25 -9.31 20.39
CA LEU A 526 9.82 -8.02 19.99
C LEU A 526 10.97 -7.55 20.90
N ASP A 527 10.89 -7.88 22.19
CA ASP A 527 11.90 -7.53 23.20
C ASP A 527 13.18 -8.39 23.08
N GLN A 528 13.10 -9.58 22.48
CA GLN A 528 14.22 -10.53 22.34
C GLN A 528 14.91 -10.49 20.97
N ASN A 529 14.88 -9.33 20.30
CA ASN A 529 15.58 -9.08 19.03
C ASN A 529 15.17 -9.97 17.84
N ILE A 530 14.03 -10.67 17.91
CA ILE A 530 13.38 -11.29 16.74
C ILE A 530 12.56 -10.23 16.02
N ARG A 531 13.20 -9.08 15.85
CA ARG A 531 12.65 -7.97 15.10
C ARG A 531 12.53 -8.41 13.66
N GLN A 532 13.53 -9.06 13.08
CA GLN A 532 13.56 -9.51 11.67
C GLN A 532 12.33 -10.29 11.18
N ASN A 533 11.59 -10.97 12.07
CA ASN A 533 10.40 -11.76 11.70
C ASN A 533 9.07 -11.19 12.25
N ALA A 534 9.10 -10.01 12.88
CA ALA A 534 7.94 -9.43 13.52
C ALA A 534 7.00 -8.68 12.60
N GLN A 535 5.72 -9.07 12.59
CA GLN A 535 4.71 -8.55 11.67
C GLN A 535 3.54 -7.88 12.40
N PRO A 536 3.49 -6.54 12.46
CA PRO A 536 2.30 -5.83 12.88
C PRO A 536 1.06 -6.11 12.00
N ASN A 537 -0.15 -5.95 12.55
CA ASN A 537 -1.44 -6.40 11.98
C ASN A 537 -1.65 -7.91 11.81
N ALA A 538 -0.70 -8.77 12.21
CA ALA A 538 -1.00 -10.17 12.43
C ALA A 538 -2.09 -10.30 13.50
N ARG A 539 -3.01 -11.26 13.35
CA ARG A 539 -4.08 -11.47 14.33
C ARG A 539 -3.46 -11.94 15.64
N TYR A 540 -3.44 -11.05 16.63
CA TYR A 540 -2.91 -11.32 17.96
C TYR A 540 -3.99 -11.93 18.83
N LEU A 541 -4.27 -13.20 18.58
CA LEU A 541 -4.99 -14.01 19.55
C LEU A 541 -4.04 -14.30 20.70
N ASP A 542 -4.50 -14.19 21.94
CA ASP A 542 -3.80 -14.79 23.07
C ASP A 542 -3.65 -16.30 22.80
N TRP A 543 -2.41 -16.78 22.76
CA TRP A 543 -2.08 -18.19 22.52
C TRP A 543 -1.96 -18.89 23.87
N VAL A 544 -3.05 -18.84 24.65
CA VAL A 544 -3.21 -19.65 25.86
C VAL A 544 -3.86 -20.96 25.51
#